data_AF-A0A8X8GQV2-F1
#
_entry.id   AF-A0A8X8GQV2-F1
#
_cell.length_a   1.000
_cell.length_b   1.000
_cell.length_c   1.000
_cell.angle_alpha   90.00
_cell.angle_beta   90.00
_cell.angle_gamma   90.00
#
_symmetry.space_group_name_H-M   'P 1'
#
loop_
_entity.id
_entity.type
_entity.pdbx_description
1 polymer ?
#
loop_
_entity_poly.entity_id
_entity_poly.type
_entity_poly.pdbx_seq_one_letter_code
_entity_poly.pdbx_strand_id
1 'polypeptide(L)'
;MIYHEIITELNNLNETPQTIIAQYERIEFGQSCTNDETLLNCNFTKIFHKLNQNHTLRPYLKLISTNPSELIEWFILYSYVLGND
;
A
#
# COMPACT_ATOMS: atom_id res chain seq x y z
N MET A 1 -14.05 -1.01 4.46
CA MET A 1 -12.94 -1.91 4.87
C MET A 1 -11.62 -1.21 4.57
N ILE A 2 -10.58 -1.46 5.38
CA ILE A 2 -9.28 -0.74 5.28
C ILE A 2 -8.66 -0.76 3.88
N TYR A 3 -8.84 -1.85 3.13
CA TYR A 3 -8.44 -1.98 1.73
C TYR A 3 -9.02 -0.89 0.82
N HIS A 4 -10.32 -0.59 0.94
CA HIS A 4 -10.96 0.45 0.12
C HIS A 4 -10.46 1.86 0.48
N GLU A 5 -10.09 2.08 1.74
CA GLU A 5 -9.47 3.36 2.13
C GLU A 5 -8.09 3.49 1.50
N ILE A 6 -7.29 2.41 1.51
CA ILE A 6 -5.98 2.40 0.83
C ILE A 6 -6.15 2.69 -0.66
N ILE A 7 -7.10 2.06 -1.34
CA ILE A 7 -7.41 2.34 -2.75
C ILE A 7 -7.79 3.81 -2.95
N THR A 8 -8.63 4.37 -2.08
CA THR A 8 -9.05 5.78 -2.17
C THR A 8 -7.85 6.71 -2.07
N GLU A 9 -6.92 6.42 -1.15
CA GLU A 9 -5.70 7.20 -1.02
C GLU A 9 -4.71 7.02 -2.17
N LEU A 10 -4.58 5.80 -2.71
CA LEU A 10 -3.79 5.57 -3.92
C LEU A 10 -4.33 6.36 -5.11
N ASN A 11 -5.65 6.37 -5.30
CA ASN A 11 -6.29 7.17 -6.35
C ASN A 11 -6.01 8.67 -6.18
N ASN A 12 -6.01 9.18 -4.95
CA ASN A 12 -5.63 10.57 -4.65
C ASN A 12 -4.15 10.89 -4.96
N LEU A 13 -3.31 9.85 -5.03
CA LEU A 13 -1.91 9.93 -5.43
C LEU A 13 -1.68 9.61 -6.91
N ASN A 14 -2.75 9.42 -7.70
CA ASN A 14 -2.73 8.94 -9.09
C ASN A 14 -2.11 7.54 -9.27
N GLU A 15 -2.25 6.68 -8.26
CA GLU A 15 -1.82 5.29 -8.28
C GLU A 15 -3.02 4.35 -8.30
N THR A 16 -2.85 3.14 -8.84
CA THR A 16 -3.84 2.06 -8.80
C THR A 16 -3.25 0.82 -8.13
N PRO A 17 -4.07 -0.16 -7.71
CA PRO A 17 -3.55 -1.43 -7.22
C PRO A 17 -2.56 -2.09 -8.20
N GLN A 18 -2.86 -2.07 -9.49
CA GLN A 18 -2.01 -2.66 -10.53
C GLN A 18 -0.66 -1.94 -10.65
N THR A 19 -0.62 -0.60 -10.53
CA THR A 19 0.66 0.14 -10.58
C THR A 19 1.53 -0.19 -9.36
N ILE A 20 0.93 -0.26 -8.18
CA ILE A 20 1.60 -0.64 -6.94
C ILE A 20 2.13 -2.07 -6.99
N ILE A 21 1.33 -3.03 -7.48
CA ILE A 21 1.76 -4.42 -7.65
C ILE A 21 2.95 -4.50 -8.61
N ALA A 22 2.84 -3.89 -9.79
CA ALA A 22 3.92 -3.91 -10.78
C ALA A 22 5.20 -3.26 -10.24
N GLN A 23 5.08 -2.18 -9.46
CA GLN A 23 6.21 -1.51 -8.81
C GLN A 23 6.86 -2.40 -7.75
N TYR A 24 6.05 -3.05 -6.90
CA TYR A 24 6.53 -3.98 -5.88
C TYR A 24 7.25 -5.18 -6.51
N GLU A 25 6.66 -5.81 -7.53
CA GLU A 25 7.29 -6.92 -8.26
C GLU A 25 8.63 -6.50 -8.89
N ARG A 26 8.70 -5.33 -9.52
CA ARG A 26 9.97 -4.83 -10.07
C ARG A 26 11.04 -4.68 -8.99
N ILE A 27 10.69 -4.23 -7.80
CA ILE A 27 11.64 -4.11 -6.67
C ILE A 27 12.10 -5.50 -6.22
N GLU A 28 11.17 -6.43 -5.95
CA GLU A 28 11.48 -7.79 -5.48
C GLU A 28 12.33 -8.59 -6.48
N PHE A 29 12.11 -8.39 -7.79
CA PHE A 29 12.89 -9.05 -8.85
C PHE A 29 14.18 -8.28 -9.24
N GLY A 30 14.52 -7.19 -8.54
CA GLY A 30 15.74 -6.41 -8.81
C GLY A 30 15.72 -5.67 -10.16
N GLN A 31 14.54 -5.39 -10.70
CA GLN A 31 14.28 -4.70 -11.97
C GLN A 31 13.85 -3.24 -11.78
N SER A 32 13.84 -2.76 -10.54
CA SER A 32 13.38 -1.40 -10.20
C SER A 32 14.23 -0.32 -10.86
N CYS A 33 13.57 0.73 -11.35
CA CYS A 33 14.24 2.00 -11.62
C CYS A 33 14.62 2.69 -10.30
N THR A 34 15.58 3.62 -10.35
CA THR A 34 16.22 4.26 -9.19
C THR A 34 15.26 4.89 -8.17
N ASN A 35 13.99 5.13 -8.54
CA ASN A 35 13.00 5.80 -7.69
C ASN A 35 11.80 4.93 -7.29
N ASP A 36 11.67 3.70 -7.79
CA ASP A 36 10.49 2.87 -7.54
C ASP A 36 10.35 2.55 -6.04
N GLU A 37 11.43 2.13 -5.39
CA GLU A 37 11.41 1.84 -3.95
C GLU A 37 11.10 3.08 -3.10
N THR A 38 11.68 4.23 -3.45
CA THR A 38 11.45 5.49 -2.74
C THR A 38 10.00 5.96 -2.87
N LEU A 39 9.43 5.88 -4.08
CA LEU A 39 8.06 6.31 -4.34
C LEU A 39 7.05 5.40 -3.62
N LEU A 40 7.24 4.08 -3.69
CA LEU A 40 6.38 3.10 -3.01
C LEU A 40 6.36 3.34 -1.49
N ASN A 41 7.55 3.46 -0.89
CA ASN A 41 7.68 3.74 0.53
C ASN A 41 7.07 5.10 0.91
N CYS A 42 7.23 6.14 0.09
CA CYS A 42 6.64 7.44 0.33
C CYS A 42 5.11 7.40 0.31
N ASN A 43 4.52 6.73 -0.68
CA ASN A 43 3.07 6.59 -0.81
C ASN A 43 2.49 5.85 0.40
N PHE A 44 3.06 4.71 0.76
CA PHE A 44 2.56 3.92 1.90
C PHE A 44 2.86 4.56 3.26
N THR A 45 3.91 5.36 3.40
CA THR A 45 4.15 6.16 4.60
C THR A 45 3.04 7.18 4.80
N LYS A 46 2.64 7.90 3.74
CA LYS A 46 1.52 8.86 3.80
C LYS A 46 0.21 8.17 4.15
N ILE A 47 -0.09 7.06 3.49
CA ILE A 47 -1.31 6.27 3.73
C ILE A 47 -1.33 5.76 5.17
N PHE A 48 -0.25 5.13 5.63
CA PHE A 48 -0.14 4.61 6.99
C PHE A 48 -0.39 5.70 8.04
N HIS A 49 0.24 6.87 7.89
CA HIS A 49 0.04 7.97 8.82
C HIS A 49 -1.41 8.46 8.84
N LYS A 50 -2.04 8.60 7.69
CA LYS A 50 -3.45 9.00 7.60
C LYS A 50 -4.39 7.99 8.26
N LEU A 51 -4.20 6.70 7.96
CA LEU A 51 -4.98 5.62 8.57
C LEU A 51 -4.79 5.56 10.10
N ASN A 52 -3.56 5.77 10.59
CA ASN A 52 -3.25 5.75 12.02
C ASN A 52 -3.81 6.98 12.77
N GLN A 53 -4.01 8.12 12.09
CA GLN A 53 -4.65 9.31 12.65
C GLN A 53 -6.19 9.20 12.66
N ASN A 54 -6.78 8.35 11.83
CA ASN A 54 -8.22 8.11 11.82
C ASN A 54 -8.62 7.16 12.96
N HIS A 55 -9.28 7.68 13.99
CA HIS A 55 -9.70 6.92 15.18
C HIS A 55 -10.56 5.68 14.86
N THR A 56 -11.33 5.73 13.77
CA THR A 56 -12.19 4.61 13.34
C THR A 56 -11.38 3.52 12.63
N LEU A 57 -10.37 3.89 11.85
CA LEU A 57 -9.57 2.94 11.05
C LEU A 57 -8.36 2.41 11.81
N ARG A 58 -7.83 3.16 12.77
CA ARG A 58 -6.64 2.82 13.55
C ARG A 58 -6.69 1.42 14.19
N PRO A 59 -7.79 0.96 14.81
CA PRO A 59 -7.85 -0.40 15.36
C PRO A 59 -7.67 -1.46 14.28
N TYR A 60 -8.26 -1.27 13.09
CA TYR A 60 -8.13 -2.21 11.98
C TYR A 60 -6.73 -2.19 11.37
N LEU A 61 -6.10 -1.00 11.27
CA LEU A 61 -4.71 -0.88 10.82
C LEU A 61 -3.78 -1.70 11.72
N LYS A 62 -3.93 -1.57 13.04
CA LYS A 62 -3.13 -2.32 14.02
C LYS A 62 -3.29 -3.84 13.96
N LEU A 63 -4.35 -4.37 13.31
CA LEU A 63 -4.51 -5.81 13.10
C LEU A 63 -3.66 -6.32 11.93
N ILE A 64 -3.30 -5.45 10.99
CA ILE A 64 -2.66 -5.84 9.73
C ILE A 64 -1.25 -5.27 9.56
N SER A 65 -0.90 -4.20 10.28
CA SER A 65 0.36 -3.49 10.11
C SER A 65 0.67 -2.57 11.30
N THR A 66 1.96 -2.48 11.63
CA THR A 66 2.54 -1.58 12.63
C THR A 66 3.44 -0.51 12.00
N ASN A 67 3.79 -0.65 10.72
CA ASN A 67 4.63 0.26 9.97
C ASN A 67 4.27 0.25 8.45
N PRO A 68 4.73 1.25 7.67
CA PRO A 68 4.41 1.34 6.24
C PRO A 68 4.82 0.11 5.42
N SER A 69 5.95 -0.53 5.72
CA SER A 69 6.43 -1.71 4.98
C SER A 69 5.51 -2.91 5.15
N GLU A 70 5.07 -3.19 6.38
CA GLU A 70 4.05 -4.23 6.64
C GLU A 70 2.73 -3.91 5.94
N LEU A 71 2.38 -2.63 5.81
CA LEU A 71 1.17 -2.23 5.09
C LEU A 71 1.29 -2.49 3.58
N ILE A 72 2.47 -2.30 2.99
CA ILE A 72 2.76 -2.64 1.59
C ILE A 72 2.56 -4.14 1.39
N GLU A 73 3.25 -4.96 2.18
CA GLU A 73 3.19 -6.43 2.07
C GLU A 73 1.75 -6.94 2.21
N TRP A 74 1.03 -6.47 3.23
CA TRP A 74 -0.37 -6.83 3.43
C TRP A 74 -1.24 -6.43 2.23
N PHE A 75 -1.07 -5.21 1.71
CA PHE A 75 -1.83 -4.72 0.55
C PHE A 75 -1.58 -5.57 -0.69
N ILE A 76 -0.33 -5.92 -0.98
CA ILE A 76 0.04 -6.76 -2.11
C ILE A 76 -0.60 -8.15 -1.99
N LEU A 77 -0.42 -8.82 -0.85
CA LEU A 77 -1.00 -10.14 -0.60
C LEU A 77 -2.53 -10.11 -0.71
N TYR A 78 -3.17 -9.10 -0.13
CA TYR A 78 -4.62 -8.97 -0.16
C TYR A 78 -5.15 -8.68 -1.57
N SER A 79 -4.41 -7.91 -2.37
CA SER A 79 -4.76 -7.63 -3.78
C SER A 79 -4.74 -8.90 -4.64
N TYR A 80 -3.76 -9.79 -4.42
CA TYR A 80 -3.74 -11.10 -5.10
C TYR A 80 -4.91 -11.99 -4.70
N VAL A 81 -5.31 -11.99 -3.42
CA VAL A 81 -6.46 -12.78 -2.93
C VAL A 81 -7.78 -12.30 -3.52
N LEU A 82 -7.94 -10.98 -3.71
CA LEU A 82 -9.15 -10.41 -4.31
C LEU A 82 -9.23 -10.59 -5.83
N GLY A 83 -8.20 -11.17 -6.46
CA GLY A 83 -8.27 -11.63 -7.84
C GLY A 83 -8.22 -10.52 -8.88
N ASN A 84 -7.51 -9.41 -8.64
CA ASN A 84 -7.15 -8.40 -9.67
C ASN A 84 -8.24 -8.07 -10.73
N ASP A 85 -9.53 -8.05 -10.35
CA ASP A 85 -10.62 -7.57 -11.21
C ASP A 85 -10.62 -6.05 -11.31
#